data_AF-A0A6I7YDU8-F1
#
_entry.id   AF-A0A6I7YDU8-F1
#
_cell.length_a   1.000
_cell.length_b   1.000
_cell.length_c   1.000
_cell.angle_alpha   90.00
_cell.angle_beta   90.00
_cell.angle_gamma   90.00
#
_symmetry.space_group_name_H-M   'P 1'
#
loop_
_entity.id
_entity.type
_entity.pdbx_description
1 polymer ?
#
loop_
_entity_poly.entity_id
_entity_poly.type
_entity_poly.pdbx_seq_one_letter_code
_entity_poly.pdbx_strand_id
1 'polypeptide(L)'
;MFAAVCCAAPVSGAVGAVTALQMAADGGGIAEGGSVADIPPRMLTAYKRAVLQVGRQVPGCVGMAWPVLAGIAKVESNHAAGRTIAAGGDIRPKIYGVLLDGSGAGGNTTAVPDTDGGKWDGTASGERAVGPFQILPSTWESVGTDANGDERADPHNADDAALGAAVYLCGNGRNLAQRSQLSAAILQYNHSAAYVANVLGWIDQYTAAARTPDLGRVSGKAGGVIAAALAQRGVPYSWGGGNGSGASFGICCSPSGKSGAAIRGFDCSGLTTYAYARVGIRLPRTAAAQASTGRRIPASLGRGALRAGDLVFYAYAPGRDSTIYHVGIYVGGGQMVNAPRPGTVVRLDAVDAMSGYAGGARLL
;
A
#
# COMPACT_ATOMS: atom_id res chain seq x y z
N MET A 1 40.48 62.46 -15.78
CA MET A 1 41.40 62.19 -16.90
C MET A 1 40.98 60.87 -17.53
N PHE A 2 40.55 60.93 -18.81
CA PHE A 2 40.42 59.89 -19.87
C PHE A 2 39.99 58.45 -19.50
N ALA A 3 39.10 57.76 -20.21
CA ALA A 3 38.25 58.00 -21.38
C ALA A 3 37.29 56.79 -21.53
N ALA A 4 36.14 57.00 -22.17
CA ALA A 4 35.22 55.97 -22.64
C ALA A 4 35.53 55.57 -24.10
N VAL A 5 35.31 54.29 -24.45
CA VAL A 5 35.08 53.74 -25.82
C VAL A 5 34.29 52.43 -25.58
N CYS A 6 33.04 52.16 -25.94
CA CYS A 6 32.13 52.43 -27.06
C CYS A 6 32.35 51.57 -28.35
N CYS A 7 31.49 50.55 -28.47
CA CYS A 7 30.81 49.97 -29.66
C CYS A 7 31.55 49.58 -30.95
N ALA A 8 31.37 48.31 -31.37
CA ALA A 8 30.96 47.94 -32.73
C ALA A 8 30.42 46.49 -32.81
N ALA A 9 29.14 46.36 -33.18
CA ALA A 9 28.53 45.25 -33.95
C ALA A 9 28.11 45.87 -35.32
N PRO A 10 27.59 45.18 -36.39
CA PRO A 10 26.82 43.92 -36.41
C PRO A 10 26.91 43.04 -37.70
N VAL A 11 25.98 42.06 -37.81
CA VAL A 11 25.36 41.38 -38.99
C VAL A 11 26.24 40.51 -39.91
N SER A 12 25.85 39.33 -40.41
CA SER A 12 24.60 38.56 -40.45
C SER A 12 24.90 37.11 -40.85
N GLY A 13 24.11 36.16 -40.36
CA GLY A 13 24.11 34.78 -40.82
C GLY A 13 22.98 34.00 -40.15
N ALA A 14 21.75 34.23 -40.61
CA ALA A 14 20.58 33.46 -40.22
C ALA A 14 20.60 32.09 -40.88
N VAL A 15 20.31 31.01 -40.14
CA VAL A 15 19.44 29.88 -40.52
C VAL A 15 19.20 29.03 -39.25
N GLY A 16 17.93 28.70 -38.98
CA GLY A 16 17.58 27.46 -38.28
C GLY A 16 17.20 27.60 -36.81
N ALA A 17 15.98 28.08 -36.56
CA ALA A 17 15.24 27.67 -35.37
C ALA A 17 15.07 26.14 -35.43
N VAL A 18 15.81 25.42 -34.59
CA VAL A 18 15.49 24.04 -34.25
C VAL A 18 15.04 24.04 -32.80
N THR A 19 13.74 23.97 -32.66
CA THR A 19 13.00 23.61 -31.45
C THR A 19 13.66 22.39 -30.82
N ALA A 20 14.46 22.58 -29.78
CA ALA A 20 14.96 21.48 -28.97
C ALA A 20 13.76 20.92 -28.20
N LEU A 21 13.19 19.84 -28.74
CA LEU A 21 12.20 19.02 -28.06
C LEU A 21 12.71 18.68 -26.66
N GLN A 22 11.84 18.91 -25.67
CA GLN A 22 11.92 18.31 -24.36
C GLN A 22 12.22 16.81 -24.47
N MET A 23 13.34 16.38 -23.90
CA MET A 23 13.40 15.08 -23.24
C MET A 23 13.29 15.34 -21.75
N ALA A 24 12.05 15.51 -21.28
CA ALA A 24 11.73 15.18 -19.91
C ALA A 24 12.01 13.67 -19.78
N ALA A 25 13.16 13.33 -19.22
CA ALA A 25 13.38 11.99 -18.72
C ALA A 25 12.34 11.79 -17.60
N ASP A 26 11.36 10.93 -17.88
CA ASP A 26 10.42 10.36 -16.91
C ASP A 26 11.19 9.59 -15.83
N GLY A 27 11.81 10.35 -14.93
CA GLY A 27 12.28 9.87 -13.65
C GLY A 27 11.06 9.69 -12.77
N GLY A 28 10.51 8.48 -12.77
CA GLY A 28 9.53 8.00 -11.80
C GLY A 28 10.10 8.08 -10.38
N GLY A 29 10.15 9.30 -9.85
CA GLY A 29 10.52 9.62 -8.49
C GLY A 29 9.51 8.99 -7.55
N ILE A 30 9.82 7.77 -7.11
CA ILE A 30 9.15 7.08 -6.03
C ILE A 30 9.29 7.94 -4.77
N ALA A 31 8.21 8.62 -4.40
CA ALA A 31 8.09 9.23 -3.09
C ALA A 31 8.42 8.18 -2.01
N GLU A 32 9.49 8.43 -1.25
CA GLU A 32 9.77 7.71 -0.01
C GLU A 32 8.56 7.83 0.91
N GLY A 33 8.05 6.69 1.40
CA GLY A 33 7.16 6.67 2.57
C GLY A 33 5.64 6.65 2.36
N GLY A 34 5.10 6.35 1.18
CA GLY A 34 3.64 6.19 1.04
C GLY A 34 3.16 4.78 1.42
N SER A 35 2.48 4.56 2.56
CA SER A 35 1.89 3.26 2.89
C SER A 35 0.66 2.95 2.04
N VAL A 36 0.66 1.79 1.42
CA VAL A 36 -0.49 1.24 0.70
C VAL A 36 -1.21 0.26 1.63
N ALA A 37 -2.54 0.35 1.69
CA ALA A 37 -3.51 -0.62 2.22
C ALA A 37 -3.50 -1.06 3.70
N ASP A 38 -2.41 -0.90 4.47
CA ASP A 38 -2.25 -1.34 5.90
C ASP A 38 -0.81 -1.79 6.19
N ILE A 39 0.06 -1.73 5.18
CA ILE A 39 1.46 -2.08 5.28
C ILE A 39 2.21 -1.00 6.08
N PRO A 40 2.95 -1.34 7.15
CA PRO A 40 3.85 -0.40 7.80
C PRO A 40 4.81 0.23 6.78
N PRO A 41 5.04 1.56 6.79
CA PRO A 41 5.88 2.24 5.78
C PRO A 41 7.25 1.59 5.61
N ARG A 42 7.83 1.11 6.71
CA ARG A 42 9.12 0.41 6.67
C ARG A 42 9.05 -0.93 5.95
N MET A 43 8.02 -1.75 6.17
CA MET A 43 7.85 -3.01 5.43
C MET A 43 7.65 -2.75 3.93
N LEU A 44 6.85 -1.74 3.56
CA LEU A 44 6.65 -1.43 2.15
C LEU A 44 7.96 -1.00 1.46
N THR A 45 8.81 -0.26 2.18
CA THR A 45 10.15 0.10 1.70
C THR A 45 10.99 -1.15 1.45
N ALA A 46 10.95 -2.13 2.36
CA ALA A 46 11.64 -3.41 2.19
C ALA A 46 11.13 -4.17 0.96
N TYR A 47 9.81 -4.28 0.76
CA TYR A 47 9.23 -4.95 -0.41
C TYR A 47 9.67 -4.31 -1.73
N LYS A 48 9.67 -2.97 -1.80
CA LYS A 48 10.11 -2.24 -3.00
C LYS A 48 11.60 -2.43 -3.26
N ARG A 49 12.44 -2.42 -2.22
CA ARG A 49 13.88 -2.68 -2.34
C ARG A 49 14.16 -4.10 -2.81
N ALA A 50 13.48 -5.10 -2.23
CA ALA A 50 13.61 -6.50 -2.64
C ALA A 50 13.32 -6.68 -4.14
N VAL A 51 12.28 -6.04 -4.68
CA VAL A 51 11.96 -6.08 -6.13
C VAL A 51 13.09 -5.51 -6.99
N LEU A 52 13.76 -4.44 -6.53
CA LEU A 52 14.88 -3.85 -7.27
C LEU A 52 16.14 -4.72 -7.22
N GLN A 53 16.29 -5.54 -6.17
CA GLN A 53 17.48 -6.36 -5.96
C GLN A 53 17.35 -7.79 -6.49
N VAL A 54 16.13 -8.36 -6.54
CA VAL A 54 15.92 -9.79 -6.83
C VAL A 54 16.51 -10.24 -8.17
N GLY A 55 16.53 -9.37 -9.18
CA GLY A 55 17.12 -9.68 -10.49
C GLY A 55 18.63 -9.91 -10.46
N ARG A 56 19.33 -9.44 -9.41
CA ARG A 56 20.76 -9.76 -9.19
C ARG A 56 20.96 -11.17 -8.65
N GLN A 57 20.00 -11.65 -7.86
CA GLN A 57 20.03 -12.99 -7.25
C GLN A 57 19.46 -14.04 -8.19
N VAL A 58 18.37 -13.72 -8.89
CA VAL A 58 17.69 -14.60 -9.84
C VAL A 58 17.45 -13.85 -11.16
N PRO A 59 18.44 -13.79 -12.07
CA PRO A 59 18.35 -13.01 -13.32
C PRO A 59 17.19 -13.40 -14.23
N GLY A 60 16.74 -14.65 -14.19
CA GLY A 60 15.58 -15.13 -14.97
C GLY A 60 14.23 -14.74 -14.38
N CYS A 61 14.17 -14.13 -13.20
CA CYS A 61 12.90 -13.79 -12.56
C CYS A 61 12.26 -12.57 -13.22
N VAL A 62 11.02 -12.73 -13.69
CA VAL A 62 10.24 -11.67 -14.33
C VAL A 62 8.93 -11.46 -13.58
N GLY A 63 8.44 -10.23 -13.51
CA GLY A 63 7.12 -9.93 -12.94
C GLY A 63 7.04 -9.94 -11.42
N MET A 64 8.18 -10.04 -10.71
CA MET A 64 8.21 -9.77 -9.27
C MET A 64 7.79 -8.32 -9.02
N ALA A 65 6.80 -8.12 -8.16
CA ALA A 65 6.28 -6.81 -7.82
C ALA A 65 6.01 -6.74 -6.32
N TRP A 66 6.13 -5.54 -5.72
CA TRP A 66 5.94 -5.38 -4.28
C TRP A 66 4.57 -5.89 -3.77
N PRO A 67 3.46 -5.86 -4.54
CA PRO A 67 2.20 -6.48 -4.12
C PRO A 67 2.30 -7.99 -3.90
N VAL A 68 3.17 -8.69 -4.63
CA VAL A 68 3.42 -10.12 -4.45
C VAL A 68 3.98 -10.40 -3.06
N LEU A 69 5.04 -9.68 -2.68
CA LEU A 69 5.64 -9.78 -1.35
C LEU A 69 4.69 -9.33 -0.24
N ALA A 70 3.93 -8.25 -0.48
CA ALA A 70 2.92 -7.79 0.46
C ALA A 70 1.84 -8.86 0.67
N GLY A 71 1.35 -9.52 -0.38
CA GLY A 71 0.34 -10.58 -0.28
C GLY A 71 0.78 -11.73 0.64
N ILE A 72 2.02 -12.21 0.50
CA ILE A 72 2.57 -13.24 1.39
C ILE A 72 2.67 -12.71 2.83
N ALA A 73 3.40 -11.61 3.04
CA ALA A 73 3.61 -11.06 4.39
C ALA A 73 2.31 -10.69 5.11
N LYS A 74 1.24 -10.37 4.36
CA LYS A 74 -0.09 -10.11 4.89
C LYS A 74 -0.68 -11.35 5.56
N VAL A 75 -0.60 -12.50 4.90
CA VAL A 75 -1.12 -13.76 5.42
C VAL A 75 -0.21 -14.29 6.54
N GLU A 76 1.10 -14.14 6.39
CA GLU A 76 2.07 -14.73 7.32
C GLU A 76 2.18 -14.00 8.66
N SER A 77 2.21 -12.67 8.64
CA SER A 77 2.46 -11.87 9.85
C SER A 77 1.63 -10.60 9.94
N ASN A 78 0.71 -10.41 8.98
CA ASN A 78 0.04 -9.13 8.78
C ASN A 78 1.05 -7.98 8.65
N HIS A 79 2.12 -8.19 7.88
CA HIS A 79 3.26 -7.27 7.69
C HIS A 79 3.98 -6.90 8.98
N ALA A 80 4.23 -7.86 9.87
CA ALA A 80 4.78 -7.64 11.19
C ALA A 80 3.94 -6.67 12.06
N ALA A 81 2.61 -6.68 11.90
CA ALA A 81 1.72 -5.84 12.69
C ALA A 81 1.95 -6.03 14.19
N GLY A 82 1.95 -4.92 14.94
CA GLY A 82 2.19 -4.92 16.38
C GLY A 82 3.68 -5.04 16.77
N ARG A 83 4.60 -5.06 15.81
CA ARG A 83 6.05 -5.04 16.06
C ARG A 83 6.63 -3.66 15.81
N THR A 84 7.74 -3.38 16.48
CA THR A 84 8.61 -2.24 16.16
C THR A 84 9.54 -2.66 15.04
N ILE A 85 9.71 -1.80 14.03
CA ILE A 85 10.59 -2.04 12.89
C ILE A 85 11.58 -0.88 12.83
N ALA A 86 12.85 -1.17 13.11
CA ALA A 86 13.91 -0.18 13.10
C ALA A 86 14.16 0.36 11.68
N ALA A 87 14.85 1.50 11.58
CA ALA A 87 15.23 2.07 10.28
C ALA A 87 16.03 1.07 9.43
N GLY A 88 16.97 0.36 10.06
CA GLY A 88 17.76 -0.72 9.46
C GLY A 88 17.00 -2.00 9.14
N GLY A 89 15.70 -2.09 9.45
CA GLY A 89 14.85 -3.24 9.12
C GLY A 89 14.60 -4.22 10.27
N ASP A 90 15.36 -4.15 11.37
CA ASP A 90 15.23 -5.08 12.50
C ASP A 90 13.81 -5.06 13.12
N ILE A 91 13.18 -6.23 13.20
CA ILE A 91 11.83 -6.39 13.74
C ILE A 91 11.90 -6.89 15.18
N ARG A 92 11.25 -6.18 16.11
CA ARG A 92 11.21 -6.53 17.54
C ARG A 92 9.80 -6.42 18.13
N PRO A 93 9.38 -7.36 19.02
CA PRO A 93 10.05 -8.63 19.27
C PRO A 93 10.09 -9.53 18.01
N LYS A 94 10.96 -10.54 17.99
CA LYS A 94 11.05 -11.51 16.89
C LYS A 94 9.71 -12.23 16.67
N ILE A 95 9.46 -12.65 15.43
CA ILE A 95 8.23 -13.33 15.03
C ILE A 95 8.54 -14.82 14.85
N TYR A 96 7.88 -15.64 15.66
CA TYR A 96 8.03 -17.10 15.63
C TYR A 96 6.67 -17.74 15.37
N GLY A 97 6.67 -18.71 14.47
CA GLY A 97 5.55 -19.59 14.23
C GLY A 97 5.36 -20.61 15.36
N VAL A 98 4.33 -21.43 15.20
CA VAL A 98 4.14 -22.61 16.06
C VAL A 98 5.29 -23.60 15.87
N LEU A 99 5.56 -24.41 16.90
CA LEU A 99 6.50 -25.52 16.77
C LEU A 99 5.91 -26.56 15.82
N LEU A 100 6.69 -26.98 14.83
CA LEU A 100 6.26 -27.95 13.84
C LEU A 100 6.64 -29.36 14.29
N ASP A 101 6.09 -29.82 15.40
CA ASP A 101 6.37 -31.13 16.02
C ASP A 101 5.37 -32.24 15.66
N GLY A 102 4.41 -31.94 14.77
CA GLY A 102 3.34 -32.86 14.37
C GLY A 102 2.18 -32.96 15.35
N SER A 103 2.14 -32.13 16.40
CA SER A 103 1.06 -32.12 17.42
C SER A 103 -0.31 -31.69 16.90
N GLY A 104 -0.41 -31.14 15.69
CA GLY A 104 -1.62 -30.47 15.17
C GLY A 104 -1.65 -28.96 15.43
N ALA A 105 -0.69 -28.42 16.20
CA ALA A 105 -0.61 -26.98 16.46
C ALA A 105 -0.51 -26.18 15.14
N GLY A 106 -1.30 -25.11 15.03
CA GLY A 106 -1.36 -24.30 13.81
C GLY A 106 -1.83 -25.06 12.56
N GLY A 107 -2.47 -26.23 12.72
CA GLY A 107 -2.90 -27.10 11.62
C GLY A 107 -1.79 -28.01 11.08
N ASN A 108 -0.61 -28.02 11.71
CA ASN A 108 0.49 -28.87 11.29
C ASN A 108 0.44 -30.25 11.96
N THR A 109 0.24 -31.30 11.15
CA THR A 109 0.27 -32.70 11.59
C THR A 109 1.56 -33.43 11.20
N THR A 110 2.52 -32.74 10.58
CA THR A 110 3.80 -33.32 10.14
C THR A 110 4.94 -32.72 10.93
N ALA A 111 5.74 -33.55 11.60
CA ALA A 111 6.92 -33.06 12.29
C ALA A 111 7.99 -32.61 11.29
N VAL A 112 8.58 -31.45 11.53
CA VAL A 112 9.70 -30.88 10.78
C VAL A 112 10.91 -30.84 11.73
N PRO A 113 11.93 -31.70 11.51
CA PRO A 113 13.12 -31.76 12.35
C PRO A 113 13.93 -30.45 12.29
N ASP A 114 14.57 -30.11 13.41
CA ASP A 114 15.51 -28.98 13.50
C ASP A 114 16.64 -29.10 12.47
N THR A 115 16.96 -27.98 11.82
CA THR A 115 17.97 -27.86 10.77
C THR A 115 19.07 -26.87 11.11
N ASP A 116 18.85 -25.97 12.07
CA ASP A 116 19.78 -24.86 12.36
C ASP A 116 20.27 -24.80 13.81
N GLY A 117 19.88 -25.75 14.66
CA GLY A 117 20.29 -25.79 16.06
C GLY A 117 19.64 -24.71 16.92
N GLY A 118 18.50 -24.16 16.47
CA GLY A 118 17.81 -23.04 17.11
C GLY A 118 18.38 -21.66 16.79
N LYS A 119 19.24 -21.55 15.77
CA LYS A 119 19.92 -20.30 15.39
C LYS A 119 18.92 -19.19 15.09
N TRP A 120 17.90 -19.48 14.30
CA TRP A 120 16.93 -18.50 13.84
C TRP A 120 15.66 -18.51 14.66
N ASP A 121 15.22 -19.67 15.14
CA ASP A 121 13.92 -19.85 15.77
C ASP A 121 13.94 -20.04 17.30
N GLY A 122 15.16 -20.18 17.87
CA GLY A 122 15.39 -20.29 19.31
C GLY A 122 15.09 -21.67 19.91
N THR A 123 14.96 -22.73 19.11
CA THR A 123 14.67 -24.09 19.60
C THR A 123 15.44 -25.16 18.83
N ALA A 124 15.99 -26.15 19.54
CA ALA A 124 16.60 -27.34 18.92
C ALA A 124 15.65 -28.57 18.93
N SER A 125 14.38 -28.38 19.33
CA SER A 125 13.39 -29.48 19.46
C SER A 125 12.56 -29.72 18.19
N GLY A 126 12.87 -29.02 17.10
CA GLY A 126 12.08 -28.98 15.87
C GLY A 126 12.01 -27.56 15.34
N GLU A 127 11.43 -27.40 14.15
CA GLU A 127 11.43 -26.13 13.42
C GLU A 127 10.24 -25.23 13.76
N ARG A 128 10.48 -23.92 13.68
CA ARG A 128 9.44 -22.89 13.57
C ARG A 128 9.71 -22.00 12.38
N ALA A 129 8.64 -21.60 11.72
CA ALA A 129 8.69 -20.50 10.76
C ALA A 129 9.12 -19.19 11.43
N VAL A 130 10.00 -18.42 10.80
CA VAL A 130 10.59 -17.20 11.38
C VAL A 130 10.29 -15.94 10.57
N GLY A 131 10.25 -14.82 11.27
CA GLY A 131 10.22 -13.50 10.64
C GLY A 131 8.88 -13.11 10.02
N PRO A 132 8.83 -11.96 9.32
CA PRO A 132 7.60 -11.40 8.76
C PRO A 132 7.01 -12.22 7.60
N PHE A 133 7.82 -13.11 7.03
CA PHE A 133 7.45 -14.01 5.94
C PHE A 133 7.29 -15.47 6.39
N GLN A 134 7.48 -15.76 7.69
CA GLN A 134 7.34 -17.12 8.23
C GLN A 134 8.12 -18.15 7.39
N ILE A 135 9.36 -17.83 7.06
CA ILE A 135 10.26 -18.71 6.29
C ILE A 135 10.79 -19.78 7.25
N LEU A 136 10.85 -21.04 6.82
CA LEU A 136 11.52 -22.09 7.59
C LEU A 136 13.04 -21.87 7.56
N PRO A 137 13.76 -22.00 8.67
CA PRO A 137 15.22 -22.00 8.73
C PRO A 137 15.89 -22.80 7.59
N SER A 138 15.48 -24.03 7.32
CA SER A 138 15.98 -24.83 6.18
C SER A 138 15.82 -24.15 4.80
N THR A 139 14.71 -23.43 4.59
CA THR A 139 14.52 -22.64 3.36
C THR A 139 15.42 -21.41 3.38
N TRP A 140 15.54 -20.75 4.53
CA TRP A 140 16.38 -19.56 4.72
C TRP A 140 17.85 -19.82 4.39
N GLU A 141 18.38 -21.01 4.70
CA GLU A 141 19.75 -21.39 4.32
C GLU A 141 20.02 -21.28 2.82
N SER A 142 19.00 -21.51 1.98
CA SER A 142 19.13 -21.47 0.53
C SER A 142 18.85 -20.10 -0.10
N VAL A 143 18.08 -19.24 0.56
CA VAL A 143 17.60 -17.97 -0.01
C VAL A 143 18.05 -16.72 0.76
N GLY A 144 18.61 -16.90 1.95
CA GLY A 144 19.03 -15.82 2.84
C GLY A 144 20.07 -14.94 2.17
N THR A 145 19.83 -13.64 2.17
CA THR A 145 20.71 -12.64 1.56
C THR A 145 20.65 -11.37 2.41
N ASP A 146 21.81 -10.76 2.64
CA ASP A 146 21.91 -9.41 3.21
C ASP A 146 21.43 -8.38 2.18
N ALA A 147 20.28 -7.76 2.46
CA ALA A 147 19.61 -6.82 1.58
C ALA A 147 19.71 -5.36 2.06
N ASN A 148 20.07 -5.14 3.32
CA ASN A 148 20.24 -3.80 3.90
C ASN A 148 21.71 -3.35 3.94
N GLY A 149 22.66 -4.25 3.66
CA GLY A 149 24.10 -4.00 3.59
C GLY A 149 24.78 -3.91 4.95
N ASP A 150 24.24 -4.57 5.98
CA ASP A 150 24.81 -4.59 7.33
C ASP A 150 25.73 -5.81 7.59
N GLU A 151 26.06 -6.55 6.54
CA GLU A 151 26.90 -7.75 6.52
C GLU A 151 26.25 -8.98 7.19
N ARG A 152 24.96 -8.92 7.53
CA ARG A 152 24.24 -10.03 8.19
C ARG A 152 22.89 -10.32 7.55
N ALA A 153 22.78 -11.44 6.84
CA ALA A 153 21.49 -11.99 6.42
C ALA A 153 20.68 -12.50 7.63
N ASP A 154 19.62 -11.80 8.03
CA ASP A 154 18.75 -12.13 9.17
C ASP A 154 17.27 -12.28 8.76
N PRO A 155 16.63 -13.46 8.93
CA PRO A 155 15.22 -13.64 8.57
C PRO A 155 14.26 -12.83 9.45
N HIS A 156 14.72 -12.25 10.56
CA HIS A 156 13.96 -11.32 11.40
C HIS A 156 14.16 -9.84 10.99
N ASN A 157 14.97 -9.56 9.98
CA ASN A 157 15.11 -8.24 9.38
C ASN A 157 14.13 -8.09 8.20
N ALA A 158 13.47 -6.94 8.11
CA ALA A 158 12.46 -6.67 7.09
C ALA A 158 13.00 -6.73 5.65
N ASP A 159 14.19 -6.19 5.39
CA ASP A 159 14.77 -6.13 4.04
C ASP A 159 15.25 -7.51 3.58
N ASP A 160 16.01 -8.18 4.45
CA ASP A 160 16.58 -9.50 4.15
C ASP A 160 15.46 -10.53 3.96
N ALA A 161 14.48 -10.57 4.87
CA ALA A 161 13.35 -11.48 4.76
C ALA A 161 12.53 -11.21 3.50
N ALA A 162 12.36 -9.95 3.10
CA ALA A 162 11.66 -9.60 1.86
C ALA A 162 12.43 -10.05 0.62
N LEU A 163 13.76 -9.87 0.59
CA LEU A 163 14.58 -10.34 -0.53
C LEU A 163 14.63 -11.88 -0.59
N GLY A 164 14.82 -12.55 0.56
CA GLY A 164 14.81 -14.01 0.63
C GLY A 164 13.48 -14.60 0.17
N ALA A 165 12.34 -14.03 0.59
CA ALA A 165 11.03 -14.43 0.08
C ALA A 165 10.90 -14.20 -1.44
N ALA A 166 11.45 -13.09 -1.95
CA ALA A 166 11.44 -12.80 -3.38
C ALA A 166 12.23 -13.85 -4.17
N VAL A 167 13.45 -14.18 -3.72
CA VAL A 167 14.31 -15.22 -4.29
C VAL A 167 13.59 -16.57 -4.29
N TYR A 168 12.97 -16.94 -3.16
CA TYR A 168 12.25 -18.21 -3.04
C TYR A 168 11.07 -18.32 -4.02
N LEU A 169 10.25 -17.26 -4.13
CA LEU A 169 9.13 -17.22 -5.07
C LEU A 169 9.59 -17.26 -6.53
N CYS A 170 10.67 -16.55 -6.85
CA CYS A 170 11.29 -16.55 -8.16
C CYS A 170 11.83 -17.94 -8.56
N GLY A 171 12.32 -18.73 -7.59
CA GLY A 171 12.89 -20.05 -7.83
C GLY A 171 13.94 -20.02 -8.92
N ASN A 172 13.84 -20.93 -9.90
CA ASN A 172 14.78 -21.01 -11.04
C ASN A 172 14.49 -20.01 -12.18
N GLY A 173 13.88 -18.85 -11.89
CA GLY A 173 13.57 -17.82 -12.90
C GLY A 173 12.15 -17.85 -13.45
N ARG A 174 11.14 -17.89 -12.56
CA ARG A 174 9.73 -17.82 -12.94
C ARG A 174 9.33 -16.47 -13.51
N ASN A 175 8.29 -16.48 -14.35
CA ASN A 175 7.54 -15.29 -14.73
C ASN A 175 6.30 -15.12 -13.85
N LEU A 176 6.44 -14.38 -12.76
CA LEU A 176 5.39 -14.12 -11.77
C LEU A 176 4.30 -13.15 -12.27
N ALA A 177 4.46 -12.53 -13.44
CA ALA A 177 3.36 -11.82 -14.08
C ALA A 177 2.29 -12.78 -14.63
N GLN A 178 2.65 -14.04 -14.87
CA GLN A 178 1.71 -15.08 -15.29
C GLN A 178 1.02 -15.68 -14.07
N ARG A 179 -0.31 -15.60 -14.02
CA ARG A 179 -1.11 -16.06 -12.87
C ARG A 179 -0.86 -17.52 -12.53
N SER A 180 -0.69 -18.39 -13.53
CA SER A 180 -0.37 -19.81 -13.32
C SER A 180 0.97 -20.04 -12.61
N GLN A 181 2.02 -19.34 -13.03
CA GLN A 181 3.33 -19.43 -12.39
C GLN A 181 3.36 -18.78 -11.01
N LEU A 182 2.64 -17.67 -10.83
CA LEU A 182 2.47 -17.04 -9.52
C LEU A 182 1.75 -17.99 -8.55
N SER A 183 0.63 -18.59 -8.96
CA SER A 183 -0.07 -19.59 -8.15
C SER A 183 0.82 -20.78 -7.80
N ALA A 184 1.61 -21.28 -8.75
CA ALA A 184 2.56 -22.37 -8.51
C ALA A 184 3.67 -21.98 -7.52
N ALA A 185 4.16 -20.74 -7.59
CA ALA A 185 5.15 -20.23 -6.66
C ALA A 185 4.61 -20.11 -5.23
N ILE A 186 3.39 -19.61 -5.08
CA ILE A 186 2.71 -19.52 -3.78
C ILE A 186 2.39 -20.92 -3.23
N LEU A 187 2.04 -21.87 -4.11
CA LEU A 187 1.80 -23.26 -3.70
C LEU A 187 3.10 -23.96 -3.23
N GLN A 188 4.24 -23.68 -3.86
CA GLN A 188 5.54 -24.14 -3.36
C GLN A 188 5.86 -23.50 -2.00
N TYR A 189 5.48 -22.24 -1.81
CA TYR A 189 5.64 -21.54 -0.54
C TYR A 189 4.87 -22.23 0.58
N ASN A 190 3.62 -22.60 0.31
CA ASN A 190 2.75 -23.34 1.20
C ASN A 190 1.78 -24.20 0.36
N HIS A 191 1.84 -25.53 0.53
CA HIS A 191 1.09 -26.51 -0.26
C HIS A 191 -0.41 -26.58 0.11
N SER A 192 -1.07 -25.43 0.21
CA SER A 192 -2.50 -25.29 0.50
C SER A 192 -3.21 -24.43 -0.54
N ALA A 193 -4.21 -24.99 -1.21
CA ALA A 193 -5.02 -24.25 -2.17
C ALA A 193 -5.76 -23.07 -1.52
N ALA A 194 -6.19 -23.22 -0.26
CA ALA A 194 -6.82 -22.14 0.49
C ALA A 194 -5.84 -20.99 0.78
N TYR A 195 -4.60 -21.33 1.12
CA TYR A 195 -3.53 -20.34 1.30
C TYR A 195 -3.26 -19.59 -0.01
N VAL A 196 -3.11 -20.32 -1.13
CA VAL A 196 -2.92 -19.73 -2.46
C VAL A 196 -4.03 -18.74 -2.79
N ALA A 197 -5.29 -19.13 -2.62
CA ALA A 197 -6.43 -18.26 -2.89
C ALA A 197 -6.41 -16.98 -2.01
N ASN A 198 -6.09 -17.13 -0.72
CA ASN A 198 -6.01 -16.00 0.22
C ASN A 198 -4.90 -15.02 -0.18
N VAL A 199 -3.68 -15.51 -0.41
CA VAL A 199 -2.54 -14.68 -0.84
C VAL A 199 -2.85 -13.97 -2.15
N LEU A 200 -3.35 -14.70 -3.16
CA LEU A 200 -3.71 -14.10 -4.45
C LEU A 200 -4.75 -12.99 -4.32
N GLY A 201 -5.74 -13.14 -3.43
CA GLY A 201 -6.72 -12.08 -3.12
C GLY A 201 -6.06 -10.82 -2.56
N TRP A 202 -5.10 -10.97 -1.63
CA TRP A 202 -4.32 -9.85 -1.12
C TRP A 202 -3.42 -9.23 -2.19
N ILE A 203 -2.76 -10.03 -3.03
CA ILE A 203 -1.95 -9.53 -4.16
C ILE A 203 -2.82 -8.68 -5.09
N ASP A 204 -4.03 -9.13 -5.42
CA ASP A 204 -4.95 -8.38 -6.28
C ASP A 204 -5.37 -7.06 -5.63
N GLN A 205 -5.67 -7.08 -4.33
CA GLN A 205 -6.01 -5.88 -3.55
C GLN A 205 -4.85 -4.88 -3.52
N TYR A 206 -3.63 -5.33 -3.20
CA TYR A 206 -2.44 -4.46 -3.19
C TYR A 206 -2.08 -3.96 -4.58
N THR A 207 -2.23 -4.79 -5.61
CA THR A 207 -1.99 -4.41 -7.01
C THR A 207 -2.97 -3.33 -7.44
N ALA A 208 -4.25 -3.47 -7.10
CA ALA A 208 -5.24 -2.43 -7.35
C ALA A 208 -4.84 -1.13 -6.62
N ALA A 209 -4.49 -1.21 -5.33
CA ALA A 209 -4.09 -0.04 -4.54
C ALA A 209 -2.77 0.60 -5.01
N ALA A 210 -1.90 -0.17 -5.68
CA ALA A 210 -0.67 0.31 -6.32
C ALA A 210 -0.95 1.14 -7.58
N ARG A 211 -2.01 0.79 -8.34
CA ARG A 211 -2.34 1.47 -9.59
C ARG A 211 -2.68 2.93 -9.32
N THR A 212 -2.08 3.83 -10.09
CA THR A 212 -2.60 5.18 -10.24
C THR A 212 -3.83 5.08 -11.16
N PRO A 213 -5.02 5.49 -10.71
CA PRO A 213 -6.21 5.49 -11.57
C PRO A 213 -5.93 6.32 -12.83
N ASP A 214 -6.30 5.83 -14.00
CA ASP A 214 -6.24 6.62 -15.23
C ASP A 214 -7.28 7.74 -15.16
N LEU A 215 -6.83 8.91 -14.72
CA LEU A 215 -7.64 10.12 -14.65
C LEU A 215 -7.88 10.74 -16.04
N GLY A 216 -7.19 10.27 -17.09
CA GLY A 216 -7.29 10.81 -18.44
C GLY A 216 -8.69 10.75 -19.03
N ARG A 217 -9.56 9.90 -18.47
CA ARG A 217 -10.98 9.79 -18.85
C ARG A 217 -11.95 10.55 -17.95
N VAL A 218 -11.52 11.06 -16.80
CA VAL A 218 -12.39 11.76 -15.85
C VAL A 218 -12.10 13.26 -15.89
N SER A 219 -12.89 14.00 -16.67
CA SER A 219 -12.75 15.44 -16.86
C SER A 219 -13.62 16.26 -15.89
N GLY A 220 -13.43 17.58 -15.91
CA GLY A 220 -14.23 18.53 -15.13
C GLY A 220 -14.05 18.41 -13.61
N LYS A 221 -15.09 18.78 -12.87
CA LYS A 221 -15.04 18.81 -11.39
C LYS A 221 -14.74 17.44 -10.79
N ALA A 222 -15.21 16.34 -11.39
CA ALA A 222 -14.98 14.99 -10.87
C ALA A 222 -13.48 14.65 -10.90
N GLY A 223 -12.82 14.98 -12.03
CA GLY A 223 -11.37 14.83 -12.14
C GLY A 223 -10.61 15.68 -11.13
N GLY A 224 -11.04 16.93 -10.91
CA GLY A 224 -10.45 17.82 -9.91
C GLY A 224 -10.54 17.30 -8.47
N VAL A 225 -11.70 16.77 -8.07
CA VAL A 225 -11.89 16.15 -6.75
C VAL A 225 -10.95 14.96 -6.57
N ILE A 226 -10.93 14.05 -7.54
CA ILE A 226 -10.11 12.84 -7.46
C ILE A 226 -8.63 13.19 -7.44
N ALA A 227 -8.17 14.10 -8.31
CA ALA A 227 -6.78 14.54 -8.34
C ALA A 227 -6.36 15.17 -7.01
N ALA A 228 -7.22 16.02 -6.41
CA ALA A 228 -6.96 16.61 -5.10
C ALA A 228 -6.81 15.56 -3.99
N ALA A 229 -7.69 14.55 -3.95
CA ALA A 229 -7.63 13.49 -2.97
C ALA A 229 -6.41 12.57 -3.17
N LEU A 230 -6.11 12.18 -4.43
CA LEU A 230 -4.96 11.35 -4.76
C LEU A 230 -3.62 12.04 -4.45
N ALA A 231 -3.54 13.36 -4.58
CA ALA A 231 -2.38 14.15 -4.19
C ALA A 231 -2.09 14.10 -2.67
N GLN A 232 -3.04 13.63 -1.86
CA GLN A 232 -2.85 13.45 -0.41
C GLN A 232 -2.47 12.01 -0.05
N ARG A 233 -2.26 11.09 -1.01
CA ARG A 233 -1.83 9.72 -0.70
C ARG A 233 -0.55 9.72 0.15
N GLY A 234 -0.53 8.89 1.19
CA GLY A 234 0.55 8.84 2.17
C GLY A 234 0.39 9.80 3.35
N VAL A 235 -0.51 10.80 3.29
CA VAL A 235 -0.79 11.67 4.43
C VAL A 235 -1.40 10.84 5.58
N PRO A 236 -0.90 10.94 6.83
CA PRO A 236 -1.40 10.15 7.94
C PRO A 236 -2.90 10.34 8.22
N TYR A 237 -3.53 9.28 8.72
CA TYR A 237 -4.84 9.40 9.34
C TYR A 237 -4.75 10.19 10.64
N SER A 238 -5.59 11.21 10.78
CA SER A 238 -5.73 11.97 12.02
C SER A 238 -7.21 12.08 12.39
N TRP A 239 -7.62 11.50 13.53
CA TRP A 239 -9.01 11.54 13.98
C TRP A 239 -9.49 12.98 14.16
N GLY A 240 -10.53 13.42 13.46
CA GLY A 240 -10.98 14.82 13.47
C GLY A 240 -10.13 15.76 12.60
N GLY A 241 -9.04 15.28 12.01
CA GLY A 241 -8.14 16.08 11.18
C GLY A 241 -8.67 16.30 9.77
N GLY A 242 -8.28 17.42 9.16
CA GLY A 242 -8.60 17.77 7.79
C GLY A 242 -9.81 18.71 7.66
N ASN A 243 -9.68 19.68 6.75
CA ASN A 243 -10.74 20.62 6.39
C ASN A 243 -10.57 21.10 4.94
N GLY A 244 -11.42 22.02 4.48
CA GLY A 244 -11.40 22.54 3.10
C GLY A 244 -10.06 23.15 2.66
N SER A 245 -9.19 23.56 3.59
CA SER A 245 -7.89 24.16 3.30
C SER A 245 -6.75 23.14 3.23
N GLY A 246 -6.90 21.96 3.85
CA GLY A 246 -5.87 20.93 3.86
C GLY A 246 -5.85 20.05 5.11
N ALA A 247 -4.74 19.32 5.26
CA ALA A 247 -4.47 18.50 6.44
C ALA A 247 -4.34 19.38 7.68
N SER A 248 -4.88 18.92 8.81
CA SER A 248 -4.80 19.61 10.10
C SER A 248 -4.49 18.63 11.21
N PHE A 249 -4.13 19.15 12.38
CA PHE A 249 -4.20 18.34 13.59
C PHE A 249 -5.65 17.94 13.86
N GLY A 250 -5.81 16.76 14.46
CA GLY A 250 -7.08 16.20 14.83
C GLY A 250 -7.44 16.49 16.29
N ILE A 251 -8.28 15.63 16.85
CA ILE A 251 -8.73 15.68 18.24
C ILE A 251 -8.60 14.29 18.88
N CYS A 252 -8.73 14.24 20.21
CA CYS A 252 -8.94 12.98 20.93
C CYS A 252 -10.44 12.80 21.19
N CYS A 253 -11.02 11.60 21.09
CA CYS A 253 -10.43 10.35 20.59
C CYS A 253 -11.41 9.61 19.68
N SER A 254 -10.88 8.74 18.81
CA SER A 254 -11.69 7.81 18.04
C SER A 254 -12.47 6.86 18.97
N PRO A 255 -13.52 6.17 18.48
CA PRO A 255 -14.20 5.12 19.24
C PRO A 255 -13.26 4.01 19.75
N SER A 256 -12.14 3.80 19.06
CA SER A 256 -11.08 2.85 19.45
C SER A 256 -10.00 3.44 20.36
N GLY A 257 -10.21 4.64 20.92
CA GLY A 257 -9.30 5.30 21.85
C GLY A 257 -8.02 5.88 21.23
N LYS A 258 -7.95 6.01 19.91
CA LYS A 258 -6.76 6.59 19.23
C LYS A 258 -6.94 8.10 19.06
N SER A 259 -5.89 8.85 19.37
CA SER A 259 -5.89 10.32 19.29
C SER A 259 -5.31 10.81 17.97
N GLY A 260 -5.96 11.81 17.36
CA GLY A 260 -5.44 12.60 16.23
C GLY A 260 -4.75 13.90 16.65
N ALA A 261 -4.76 14.25 17.94
CA ALA A 261 -4.35 15.57 18.43
C ALA A 261 -2.89 15.93 18.08
N ALA A 262 -1.99 14.93 18.02
CA ALA A 262 -0.58 15.11 17.68
C ALA A 262 -0.24 14.71 16.23
N ILE A 263 -1.23 14.40 15.40
CA ILE A 263 -1.02 13.92 14.03
C ILE A 263 -1.61 14.95 13.06
N ARG A 264 -0.76 15.56 12.22
CA ARG A 264 -1.23 16.42 11.13
C ARG A 264 -1.63 15.57 9.94
N GLY A 265 -2.93 15.51 9.64
CA GLY A 265 -3.45 14.57 8.65
C GLY A 265 -4.93 14.79 8.30
N PHE A 266 -5.57 13.72 7.83
CA PHE A 266 -7.00 13.68 7.49
C PHE A 266 -7.69 12.52 8.20
N ASP A 267 -8.93 12.69 8.64
CA ASP A 267 -9.87 11.58 8.75
C ASP A 267 -10.66 11.39 7.44
N CYS A 268 -11.52 10.38 7.41
CA CYS A 268 -12.28 10.00 6.22
C CYS A 268 -13.08 11.17 5.62
N SER A 269 -13.83 11.89 6.46
CA SER A 269 -14.70 12.98 6.04
C SER A 269 -13.96 14.31 5.87
N GLY A 270 -12.84 14.50 6.58
CA GLY A 270 -11.94 15.63 6.37
C GLY A 270 -11.26 15.58 5.00
N LEU A 271 -10.85 14.39 4.54
CA LEU A 271 -10.29 14.20 3.19
C LEU A 271 -11.30 14.56 2.10
N THR A 272 -12.56 14.12 2.25
CA THR A 272 -13.60 14.43 1.26
C THR A 272 -13.95 15.90 1.26
N THR A 273 -14.08 16.53 2.44
CA THR A 273 -14.27 17.99 2.57
C THR A 273 -13.15 18.76 1.86
N TYR A 274 -11.89 18.35 2.04
CA TYR A 274 -10.75 18.94 1.35
C TYR A 274 -10.85 18.81 -0.17
N ALA A 275 -11.06 17.60 -0.67
CA ALA A 275 -11.05 17.31 -2.10
C ALA A 275 -12.16 18.06 -2.85
N TYR A 276 -13.37 18.08 -2.27
CA TYR A 276 -14.51 18.81 -2.84
C TYR A 276 -14.34 20.33 -2.75
N ALA A 277 -13.68 20.85 -1.72
CA ALA A 277 -13.38 22.28 -1.62
C ALA A 277 -12.47 22.77 -2.76
N ARG A 278 -11.60 21.90 -3.30
CA ARG A 278 -10.74 22.24 -4.46
C ARG A 278 -11.50 22.52 -5.75
N VAL A 279 -12.76 22.09 -5.83
CA VAL A 279 -13.65 22.37 -6.97
C VAL A 279 -14.83 23.26 -6.58
N GLY A 280 -14.71 23.98 -5.45
CA GLY A 280 -15.68 24.95 -4.98
C GLY A 280 -16.92 24.37 -4.31
N ILE A 281 -16.93 23.09 -3.92
CA ILE A 281 -18.05 22.44 -3.24
C ILE A 281 -17.76 22.31 -1.75
N ARG A 282 -18.66 22.84 -0.92
CA ARG A 282 -18.57 22.72 0.54
C ARG A 282 -19.34 21.50 1.02
N LEU A 283 -18.63 20.57 1.66
CA LEU A 283 -19.23 19.41 2.31
C LEU A 283 -19.38 19.64 3.83
N PRO A 284 -20.42 19.09 4.47
CA PRO A 284 -20.50 19.05 5.92
C PRO A 284 -19.39 18.16 6.50
N ARG A 285 -19.10 18.34 7.79
CA ARG A 285 -17.92 17.76 8.42
C ARG A 285 -17.98 16.25 8.60
N THR A 286 -19.15 15.67 8.82
CA THR A 286 -19.30 14.24 9.18
C THR A 286 -19.70 13.39 7.98
N ALA A 287 -19.22 12.15 7.92
CA ALA A 287 -19.56 11.21 6.84
C ALA A 287 -21.08 10.99 6.71
N ALA A 288 -21.79 10.83 7.83
CA ALA A 288 -23.25 10.70 7.84
C ALA A 288 -23.95 11.93 7.25
N ALA A 289 -23.53 13.16 7.58
CA ALA A 289 -24.11 14.36 6.99
C ALA A 289 -23.76 14.51 5.50
N GLN A 290 -22.58 14.04 5.08
CA GLN A 290 -22.18 14.05 3.68
C GLN A 290 -23.06 13.13 2.82
N ALA A 291 -23.59 12.03 3.36
CA ALA A 291 -24.50 11.14 2.63
C ALA A 291 -25.81 11.82 2.22
N SER A 292 -26.24 12.84 2.97
CA SER A 292 -27.41 13.65 2.64
C SER A 292 -27.12 14.79 1.65
N THR A 293 -25.89 14.88 1.12
CA THR A 293 -25.54 15.89 0.11
C THR A 293 -25.71 15.34 -1.30
N GLY A 294 -26.21 16.18 -2.22
CA GLY A 294 -26.45 15.77 -3.61
C GLY A 294 -27.51 14.67 -3.75
N ARG A 295 -27.37 13.83 -4.78
CA ARG A 295 -28.28 12.71 -5.05
C ARG A 295 -27.76 11.43 -4.41
N ARG A 296 -28.50 10.91 -3.43
CA ARG A 296 -28.22 9.61 -2.81
C ARG A 296 -28.28 8.47 -3.83
N ILE A 297 -27.33 7.54 -3.75
CA ILE A 297 -27.26 6.28 -4.51
C ILE A 297 -27.42 5.13 -3.53
N PRO A 298 -28.62 4.51 -3.42
CA PRO A 298 -28.87 3.41 -2.49
C PRO A 298 -27.95 2.21 -2.73
N ALA A 299 -27.57 1.51 -1.65
CA ALA A 299 -26.73 0.32 -1.72
C ALA A 299 -27.35 -0.79 -2.61
N SER A 300 -28.68 -0.86 -2.68
CA SER A 300 -29.43 -1.83 -3.50
C SER A 300 -29.18 -1.69 -5.00
N LEU A 301 -28.72 -0.54 -5.48
CA LEU A 301 -28.33 -0.35 -6.89
C LEU A 301 -26.96 -0.97 -7.21
N GLY A 302 -26.24 -1.47 -6.20
CA GLY A 302 -24.92 -2.04 -6.36
C GLY A 302 -23.84 -0.99 -6.66
N ARG A 303 -22.62 -1.47 -6.89
CA ARG A 303 -21.44 -0.63 -7.10
C ARG A 303 -21.30 -0.14 -8.53
N GLY A 304 -21.93 -0.84 -9.49
CA GLY A 304 -22.00 -0.41 -10.89
C GLY A 304 -22.75 0.91 -11.08
N ALA A 305 -23.55 1.34 -10.11
CA ALA A 305 -24.23 2.63 -10.12
C ALA A 305 -23.28 3.81 -9.84
N LEU A 306 -22.10 3.56 -9.26
CA LEU A 306 -21.13 4.60 -8.91
C LEU A 306 -20.42 5.14 -10.15
N ARG A 307 -20.16 6.44 -10.16
CA ARG A 307 -19.38 7.16 -11.16
C ARG A 307 -18.21 7.86 -10.49
N ALA A 308 -17.11 8.01 -11.21
CA ALA A 308 -15.92 8.66 -10.70
C ALA A 308 -16.28 10.05 -10.13
N GLY A 309 -15.84 10.32 -8.90
CA GLY A 309 -16.18 11.50 -8.14
C GLY A 309 -17.24 11.26 -7.07
N ASP A 310 -18.13 10.27 -7.23
CA ASP A 310 -19.16 9.96 -6.22
C ASP A 310 -18.53 9.66 -4.84
N LEU A 311 -19.21 10.09 -3.78
CA LEU A 311 -18.87 9.64 -2.43
C LEU A 311 -19.34 8.20 -2.23
N VAL A 312 -18.55 7.40 -1.50
CA VAL A 312 -18.85 6.00 -1.15
C VAL A 312 -18.92 5.88 0.36
N PHE A 313 -19.98 5.29 0.90
CA PHE A 313 -20.24 5.24 2.34
C PHE A 313 -20.26 3.82 2.90
N TYR A 314 -19.91 3.71 4.18
CA TYR A 314 -20.02 2.47 4.94
C TYR A 314 -20.71 2.76 6.28
N ALA A 315 -21.60 1.85 6.68
CA ALA A 315 -22.48 2.01 7.83
C ALA A 315 -22.52 0.75 8.69
N TYR A 316 -22.71 0.92 10.00
CA TYR A 316 -22.91 -0.21 10.91
C TYR A 316 -24.25 -0.90 10.63
N ALA A 317 -25.26 -0.13 10.20
CA ALA A 317 -26.55 -0.64 9.75
C ALA A 317 -26.85 -0.09 8.33
N PRO A 318 -26.49 -0.83 7.26
CA PRO A 318 -26.80 -0.43 5.90
C PRO A 318 -28.29 -0.10 5.71
N GLY A 319 -28.57 1.03 5.04
CA GLY A 319 -29.93 1.58 4.90
C GLY A 319 -30.31 2.62 5.98
N ARG A 320 -29.48 2.82 7.01
CA ARG A 320 -29.63 3.90 8.00
C ARG A 320 -28.43 4.84 7.95
N ASP A 321 -28.58 5.96 7.23
CA ASP A 321 -27.48 6.91 6.97
C ASP A 321 -26.90 7.54 8.26
N SER A 322 -27.67 7.61 9.35
CA SER A 322 -27.18 8.05 10.66
C SER A 322 -26.13 7.13 11.28
N THR A 323 -26.00 5.89 10.78
CA THR A 323 -25.01 4.90 11.25
C THR A 323 -23.77 4.83 10.36
N ILE A 324 -23.64 5.74 9.38
CA ILE A 324 -22.47 5.83 8.52
C ILE A 324 -21.24 6.19 9.37
N TYR A 325 -20.23 5.34 9.29
CA TYR A 325 -18.99 5.47 10.05
C TYR A 325 -17.78 5.78 9.17
N HIS A 326 -17.89 5.60 7.85
CA HIS A 326 -16.78 5.85 6.91
C HIS A 326 -17.26 6.40 5.57
N VAL A 327 -16.39 7.18 4.93
CA VAL A 327 -16.59 7.74 3.59
C VAL A 327 -15.29 7.74 2.78
N GLY A 328 -15.39 7.50 1.47
CA GLY A 328 -14.32 7.68 0.48
C GLY A 328 -14.84 8.34 -0.80
N ILE A 329 -13.94 8.59 -1.75
CA ILE A 329 -14.28 9.12 -3.08
C ILE A 329 -14.03 8.03 -4.11
N TYR A 330 -15.06 7.67 -4.88
CA TYR A 330 -14.94 6.68 -5.95
C TYR A 330 -14.07 7.21 -7.08
N VAL A 331 -13.06 6.44 -7.50
CA VAL A 331 -12.13 6.85 -8.56
C VAL A 331 -12.37 6.09 -9.88
N GLY A 332 -13.38 5.21 -9.92
CA GLY A 332 -13.61 4.29 -11.03
C GLY A 332 -12.98 2.92 -10.78
N GLY A 333 -13.27 1.95 -11.67
CA GLY A 333 -12.65 0.62 -11.64
C GLY A 333 -12.88 -0.19 -10.35
N GLY A 334 -13.96 0.08 -9.61
CA GLY A 334 -14.22 -0.58 -8.33
C GLY A 334 -13.38 -0.06 -7.16
N GLN A 335 -12.72 1.10 -7.31
CA GLN A 335 -11.79 1.64 -6.31
C GLN A 335 -12.27 2.97 -5.72
N MET A 336 -11.78 3.27 -4.51
CA MET A 336 -11.96 4.57 -3.87
C MET A 336 -10.65 5.08 -3.26
N VAL A 337 -10.48 6.39 -3.21
CA VAL A 337 -9.48 7.05 -2.37
C VAL A 337 -10.10 7.44 -1.03
N ASN A 338 -9.44 7.10 0.08
CA ASN A 338 -9.97 7.27 1.43
C ASN A 338 -8.85 7.53 2.46
N ALA A 339 -9.24 8.01 3.64
CA ALA A 339 -8.45 7.98 4.87
C ALA A 339 -9.14 7.00 5.85
N PRO A 340 -8.74 5.71 5.90
CA PRO A 340 -9.61 4.66 6.43
C PRO A 340 -9.74 4.63 7.95
N ARG A 341 -8.62 4.68 8.69
CA ARG A 341 -8.62 4.50 10.15
C ARG A 341 -7.30 4.92 10.82
N PRO A 342 -7.27 5.11 12.14
CA PRO A 342 -6.03 5.37 12.88
C PRO A 342 -4.92 4.34 12.58
N GLY A 343 -3.67 4.81 12.53
CA GLY A 343 -2.50 3.98 12.20
C GLY A 343 -2.30 3.71 10.71
N THR A 344 -3.11 4.34 9.84
CA THR A 344 -2.99 4.24 8.38
C THR A 344 -2.77 5.61 7.75
N VAL A 345 -2.73 5.66 6.42
CA VAL A 345 -2.59 6.88 5.62
C VAL A 345 -3.69 6.95 4.57
N VAL A 346 -3.84 8.12 3.93
CA VAL A 346 -4.64 8.29 2.73
C VAL A 346 -4.14 7.37 1.62
N ARG A 347 -5.04 6.59 1.02
CA ARG A 347 -4.68 5.56 0.05
C ARG A 347 -5.83 5.22 -0.89
N LEU A 348 -5.56 4.32 -1.82
CA LEU A 348 -6.58 3.63 -2.61
C LEU A 348 -6.93 2.31 -1.95
N ASP A 349 -8.22 2.04 -1.83
CA ASP A 349 -8.77 0.75 -1.44
C ASP A 349 -9.80 0.32 -2.49
N ALA A 350 -9.99 -0.99 -2.69
CA ALA A 350 -11.17 -1.47 -3.38
C ALA A 350 -12.42 -1.06 -2.61
N VAL A 351 -13.53 -0.76 -3.31
CA VAL A 351 -14.81 -0.48 -2.64
C VAL A 351 -15.26 -1.69 -1.78
N ASP A 352 -14.80 -2.89 -2.11
CA ASP A 352 -15.07 -4.12 -1.38
C ASP A 352 -14.10 -4.43 -0.23
N ALA A 353 -13.08 -3.60 -0.01
CA ALA A 353 -12.10 -3.83 1.05
C ALA A 353 -12.67 -3.61 2.47
N MET A 354 -13.88 -3.07 2.59
CA MET A 354 -14.53 -2.74 3.86
C MET A 354 -15.98 -3.26 3.88
N SER A 355 -16.39 -3.82 5.02
CA SER A 355 -17.75 -4.30 5.22
C SER A 355 -18.75 -3.15 5.47
N GLY A 356 -20.04 -3.43 5.30
CA GLY A 356 -21.09 -2.44 5.57
C GLY A 356 -21.27 -1.39 4.46
N TYR A 357 -20.97 -1.74 3.21
CA TYR A 357 -21.25 -0.88 2.05
C TYR A 357 -22.68 -0.31 2.11
N ALA A 358 -22.78 1.02 2.16
CA ALA A 358 -24.02 1.75 2.34
C ALA A 358 -24.40 2.55 1.07
N GLY A 359 -23.78 2.28 -0.07
CA GLY A 359 -24.05 3.02 -1.31
C GLY A 359 -23.21 4.29 -1.42
N GLY A 360 -23.71 5.26 -2.19
CA GLY A 360 -22.98 6.50 -2.46
C GLY A 360 -23.84 7.76 -2.47
N ALA A 361 -23.22 8.88 -2.83
CA ALA A 361 -23.89 10.15 -3.12
C ALA A 361 -23.19 10.85 -4.29
N ARG A 362 -24.00 11.36 -5.22
CA ARG A 362 -23.55 12.06 -6.43
C ARG A 362 -23.78 13.55 -6.31
N LEU A 363 -22.71 14.31 -6.38
CA LEU A 363 -22.71 15.78 -6.33
C LEU A 363 -22.41 16.43 -7.69
N LEU A 364 -21.96 15.64 -8.66
CA LEU A 364 -21.42 16.05 -9.95
C LEU A 364 -22.13 15.34 -11.12
#